data_AF-A0A2D4ETW0-F1
#
_entry.id   AF-A0A2D4ETW0-F1
#
_cell.length_a   1.000
_cell.length_b   1.000
_cell.length_c   1.000
_cell.angle_alpha   90.00
_cell.angle_beta   90.00
_cell.angle_gamma   90.00
#
_symmetry.space_group_name_H-M   'P 1'
#
loop_
_entity.id
_entity.type
_entity.pdbx_description
1 polymer ?
#
loop_
_entity_poly.entity_id
_entity_poly.type
_entity_poly.pdbx_seq_one_letter_code
_entity_poly.pdbx_strand_id
1 'polypeptide(L)'
;ASSYQWCQKEQVIDLLKEGLWPDLLDAYQPDIVVSDWWGGRQDCGCRYELFVALLAANRKKKIDVFERKPDPIPQWNDASYQKVTHTFRRYGPGVRYILFRHRGKDTQFWAGHYG
;
A
#
# COMPACT_ATOMS: atom_id res chain seq x y z
N ALA A 1 13.75 -3.22 -5.29
CA ALA A 1 13.37 -3.84 -6.58
C ALA A 1 12.78 -5.21 -6.31
N SER A 2 11.76 -5.61 -7.06
CA SER A 2 11.18 -6.96 -6.99
C SER A 2 11.80 -7.85 -8.08
N SER A 3 11.36 -9.10 -8.19
CA SER A 3 11.88 -10.08 -9.16
C SER A 3 10.80 -10.46 -10.20
N TYR A 4 10.94 -11.61 -10.84
CA TYR A 4 10.02 -12.10 -11.88
C TYR A 4 8.73 -12.75 -11.34
N GLN A 5 8.68 -13.02 -10.04
CA GLN A 5 7.47 -13.42 -9.32
C GLN A 5 7.08 -12.33 -8.32
N TRP A 6 5.85 -12.42 -7.81
CA TRP A 6 5.35 -11.48 -6.81
C TRP A 6 6.26 -11.46 -5.57
N CYS A 7 6.96 -10.35 -5.37
CA CYS A 7 7.60 -10.04 -4.10
C CYS A 7 6.68 -9.10 -3.31
N GLN A 8 6.47 -9.41 -2.04
CA GLN A 8 5.55 -8.67 -1.19
C GLN A 8 6.23 -8.30 0.13
N LYS A 9 5.92 -7.11 0.63
CA LYS A 9 6.22 -6.73 2.02
C LYS A 9 5.04 -6.01 2.64
N GLU A 10 4.96 -6.08 3.95
CA GLU A 10 3.93 -5.43 4.74
C GLU A 10 4.47 -4.84 6.04
N GLN A 11 3.77 -3.84 6.55
CA GLN A 11 4.00 -3.23 7.85
C GLN A 11 2.65 -3.04 8.53
N VAL A 12 2.59 -3.35 9.83
CA VAL A 12 1.44 -3.04 10.69
C VAL A 12 1.84 -1.93 11.64
N ILE A 13 1.14 -0.80 11.56
CA ILE A 13 1.37 0.39 12.38
C ILE A 13 0.38 0.35 13.55
N ASP A 14 0.88 0.52 14.78
CA ASP A 14 0.08 0.58 16.00
C ASP A 14 -0.17 2.05 16.37
N LEU A 15 -1.36 2.56 16.08
CA LEU A 15 -1.66 3.98 16.19
C LEU A 15 -1.56 4.50 17.62
N LEU A 16 -1.87 3.64 18.61
CA LEU A 16 -1.77 4.03 20.02
C LEU A 16 -0.30 4.20 20.44
N LYS A 17 0.59 3.33 19.96
CA LYS A 17 2.04 3.44 20.21
C LYS A 17 2.65 4.65 19.53
N GLU A 18 2.12 5.07 18.39
CA GLU A 18 2.50 6.31 17.71
C GLU A 18 1.90 7.57 18.38
N GLY A 19 1.15 7.42 19.49
CA GLY A 19 0.64 8.54 20.30
C GLY A 19 -0.79 8.99 19.98
N LEU A 20 -1.50 8.32 19.07
CA LEU A 20 -2.90 8.62 18.76
C LEU A 20 -3.80 7.90 19.76
N TRP A 21 -4.51 8.63 20.62
CA TRP A 21 -5.36 8.01 21.65
C TRP A 21 -6.76 7.61 21.12
N PRO A 22 -7.49 6.70 21.81
CA PRO A 22 -8.77 6.18 21.34
C PRO A 22 -9.82 7.23 20.96
N ASP A 23 -10.07 8.24 21.80
CA ASP A 23 -11.13 9.22 21.54
C ASP A 23 -10.85 10.07 20.29
N LEU A 24 -9.59 10.37 19.99
CA LEU A 24 -9.19 11.02 18.74
C LEU A 24 -9.56 10.13 17.54
N LEU A 25 -9.23 8.85 17.61
CA LEU A 25 -9.46 7.91 16.51
C LEU A 25 -10.94 7.58 16.33
N ASP A 26 -11.72 7.53 17.41
CA ASP A 26 -13.10 7.05 17.41
C ASP A 26 -14.12 8.17 17.20
N ALA A 27 -13.95 9.33 17.87
CA ALA A 27 -14.89 10.44 17.79
C ALA A 27 -14.49 11.45 16.72
N TYR A 28 -13.23 11.91 16.72
CA TYR A 28 -12.77 12.92 15.75
C TYR A 28 -12.50 12.34 14.37
N GLN A 29 -11.97 11.11 14.30
CA GLN A 29 -11.67 10.38 13.07
C GLN A 29 -10.80 11.19 12.08
N PRO A 30 -9.56 11.56 12.46
CA PRO A 30 -8.68 12.38 11.61
C PRO A 30 -8.40 11.68 10.28
N ASP A 31 -8.30 12.44 9.19
CA ASP A 31 -7.93 11.92 7.87
C ASP A 31 -6.65 11.08 7.95
N ILE A 32 -6.72 9.82 7.54
CA ILE A 32 -5.54 8.94 7.41
C ILE A 32 -5.13 8.94 5.95
N VAL A 33 -4.03 9.62 5.64
CA VAL A 33 -3.47 9.69 4.29
C VAL A 33 -2.40 8.62 4.11
N VAL A 34 -2.53 7.82 3.07
CA VAL A 34 -1.51 6.85 2.66
C VAL A 34 -1.04 7.17 1.24
N SER A 35 0.25 7.02 1.01
CA SER A 35 0.87 7.23 -0.28
C SER A 35 1.98 6.23 -0.52
N ASP A 36 2.18 5.88 -1.79
CA ASP A 36 3.35 5.12 -2.22
C ASP A 36 3.82 5.60 -3.58
N TRP A 37 5.10 5.37 -3.87
CA TRP A 37 5.69 5.61 -5.19
C TRP A 37 6.18 4.28 -5.76
N TRP A 38 5.86 4.06 -7.03
CA TRP A 38 6.27 2.85 -7.74
C TRP A 38 6.68 3.19 -9.17
N GLY A 39 7.44 2.31 -9.80
CA GLY A 39 7.98 2.52 -11.14
C GLY A 39 8.66 1.26 -11.64
N GLY A 40 9.03 1.26 -12.92
CA GLY A 40 9.75 0.17 -13.57
C GLY A 40 11.06 0.65 -14.17
N ARG A 41 11.89 -0.29 -14.60
CA ARG A 41 13.03 0.03 -15.46
C ARG A 41 12.53 0.38 -16.86
N GLN A 42 13.27 1.21 -17.59
CA GLN A 42 12.96 1.50 -18.99
C GLN A 42 12.90 0.21 -19.84
N ASP A 43 13.83 -0.72 -19.64
CA ASP A 43 14.00 -1.93 -20.45
C ASP A 43 13.15 -3.13 -20.00
N CYS A 44 12.29 -2.98 -18.98
CA CYS A 44 11.41 -4.05 -18.52
C CYS A 44 10.07 -3.50 -18.01
N GLY A 45 8.97 -4.16 -18.39
CA GLY A 45 7.67 -3.85 -17.82
C GLY A 45 7.53 -4.41 -16.39
N CYS A 46 6.65 -3.80 -15.59
CA CYS A 46 6.38 -4.25 -14.23
C CYS A 46 4.89 -4.15 -13.86
N ARG A 47 4.50 -4.92 -12.84
CA ARG A 47 3.19 -4.84 -12.18
C ARG A 47 3.37 -4.41 -10.74
N TYR A 48 2.41 -3.65 -10.24
CA TYR A 48 2.37 -3.18 -8.87
C TYR A 48 0.97 -3.32 -8.28
N GLU A 49 0.90 -3.65 -6.99
CA GLU A 49 -0.35 -3.62 -6.24
C GLU A 49 -0.13 -3.04 -4.84
N LEU A 50 -1.07 -2.19 -4.41
CA LEU A 50 -1.15 -1.64 -3.06
C LEU A 50 -2.44 -2.13 -2.38
N PHE A 51 -2.30 -2.60 -1.15
CA PHE A 51 -3.38 -2.96 -0.24
C PHE A 51 -3.14 -2.24 1.10
N VAL A 52 -4.10 -1.44 1.53
CA VAL A 52 -4.08 -0.80 2.85
C VAL A 52 -5.39 -1.09 3.57
N ALA A 53 -5.32 -1.48 4.83
CA ALA A 53 -6.52 -1.68 5.66
C ALA A 53 -6.39 -0.97 7.01
N LEU A 54 -7.48 -0.32 7.41
CA LEU A 54 -7.68 0.12 8.78
C LEU A 54 -8.22 -1.05 9.59
N LEU A 55 -7.55 -1.42 10.67
CA LEU A 55 -7.86 -2.61 11.46
C LEU A 55 -8.30 -2.26 12.87
N ALA A 56 -9.24 -3.05 13.39
CA ALA A 56 -9.66 -2.98 14.78
C ALA A 56 -8.60 -3.50 15.76
N ALA A 57 -8.85 -3.35 17.06
CA ALA A 57 -7.96 -3.80 18.15
C ALA A 57 -7.51 -5.28 18.02
N ASN A 58 -8.34 -6.15 17.45
CA ASN A 58 -8.04 -7.58 17.26
C ASN A 58 -7.10 -7.88 16.07
N ARG A 59 -6.64 -6.85 15.32
CA ARG A 59 -5.77 -6.94 14.13
C ARG A 59 -6.33 -7.79 12.98
N LYS A 60 -7.59 -8.22 13.03
CA LYS A 60 -8.23 -9.10 12.04
C LYS A 60 -9.41 -8.43 11.36
N LYS A 61 -10.27 -7.75 12.13
CA LYS A 61 -11.43 -7.04 11.58
C LYS A 61 -10.94 -5.82 10.82
N LYS A 62 -11.21 -5.80 9.52
CA LYS A 62 -11.01 -4.65 8.64
C LYS A 62 -12.20 -3.71 8.83
N ILE A 63 -11.91 -2.47 9.20
CA ILE A 63 -12.89 -1.40 9.33
C ILE A 63 -13.08 -0.71 7.99
N ASP A 64 -11.97 -0.43 7.31
CA ASP A 64 -11.95 0.12 5.96
C ASP A 64 -10.76 -0.44 5.17
N VAL A 65 -10.87 -0.47 3.85
CA VAL A 65 -9.88 -1.06 2.94
C VAL A 65 -9.75 -0.21 1.69
N PHE A 66 -8.50 0.05 1.31
CA PHE A 66 -8.13 0.61 0.02
C PHE A 66 -7.28 -0.40 -0.75
N GLU A 67 -7.69 -0.72 -1.97
CA GLU A 67 -6.90 -1.51 -2.91
C GLU A 67 -6.65 -0.73 -4.19
N ARG A 68 -5.41 -0.78 -4.70
CA ARG A 68 -5.06 -0.24 -6.00
C ARG A 68 -4.22 -1.24 -6.78
N LYS A 69 -4.68 -1.54 -8.00
CA LYS A 69 -4.00 -2.40 -8.97
C LYS A 69 -3.96 -1.63 -10.30
N PRO A 70 -3.00 -0.71 -10.48
CA PRO A 70 -2.87 0.05 -11.72
C PRO A 70 -2.58 -0.88 -12.90
N ASP A 71 -2.77 -0.36 -14.12
CA ASP A 71 -2.32 -1.06 -15.31
C ASP A 71 -0.79 -1.24 -15.28
N PRO A 72 -0.26 -2.36 -15.80
CA PRO A 72 1.17 -2.61 -15.85
C PRO A 72 1.92 -1.51 -16.62
N ILE A 73 3.12 -1.18 -16.16
CA ILE A 73 4.04 -0.35 -16.94
C ILE A 73 4.60 -1.23 -18.08
N PRO A 74 4.52 -0.80 -19.36
CA PRO A 74 5.04 -1.57 -20.49
C PRO A 74 6.58 -1.57 -20.50
N GLN A 75 7.16 -2.49 -21.26
CA GLN A 75 8.57 -2.41 -21.63
C GLN A 75 8.81 -1.19 -22.52
N TRP A 76 10.02 -0.62 -22.47
CA TRP A 76 10.39 0.61 -23.19
C TRP A 76 9.56 1.82 -22.75
N ASN A 77 9.33 1.92 -21.45
CA ASN A 77 8.68 3.06 -20.81
C ASN A 77 9.68 4.22 -20.58
N ASP A 78 9.17 5.32 -20.02
CA ASP A 78 9.94 6.53 -19.72
C ASP A 78 10.73 6.46 -18.39
N ALA A 79 10.70 5.31 -17.70
CA ALA A 79 11.25 5.08 -16.36
C ALA A 79 10.76 6.11 -15.31
N SER A 80 9.54 6.62 -15.48
CA SER A 80 8.95 7.56 -14.53
C SER A 80 8.37 6.85 -13.29
N TYR A 81 8.42 7.55 -12.16
CA TYR A 81 7.72 7.13 -10.95
C TYR A 81 6.26 7.59 -10.98
N GLN A 82 5.37 6.69 -10.59
CA GLN A 82 3.95 6.95 -10.40
C GLN A 82 3.63 7.02 -8.91
N LYS A 83 2.82 8.00 -8.52
CA LYS A 83 2.30 8.12 -7.16
C LYS A 83 0.91 7.51 -7.06
N VAL A 84 0.70 6.69 -6.03
CA VAL A 84 -0.64 6.33 -5.55
C VAL A 84 -0.88 7.05 -4.22
N THR A 85 -2.08 7.62 -4.04
CA THR A 85 -2.48 8.25 -2.79
C THR A 85 -3.94 7.94 -2.48
N HIS A 86 -4.26 7.79 -1.21
CA HIS A 86 -5.62 7.63 -0.73
C HIS A 86 -5.78 8.29 0.65
N THR A 87 -6.95 8.82 0.92
CA THR A 87 -7.30 9.40 2.22
C THR A 87 -8.53 8.69 2.75
N PHE A 88 -8.36 7.95 3.84
CA PHE A 88 -9.49 7.41 4.59
C PHE A 88 -10.14 8.54 5.39
N ARG A 89 -11.46 8.69 5.24
CA ARG A 89 -12.26 9.72 5.91
C ARG A 89 -13.51 9.09 6.48
N ARG A 90 -13.96 9.53 7.66
CA ARG A 90 -15.20 9.05 8.28
C ARG A 90 -15.25 7.51 8.33
N TYR A 91 -14.13 6.90 8.68
CA TYR A 91 -13.94 5.45 8.65
C TYR A 91 -14.66 4.72 9.80
N GLY A 92 -15.31 5.46 10.71
CA GLY A 92 -16.03 4.91 11.85
C GLY A 92 -15.11 4.58 13.04
N PRO A 93 -15.69 4.33 14.22
CA PRO A 93 -14.91 4.08 15.42
C PRO A 93 -14.22 2.71 15.41
N GLY A 94 -13.18 2.57 16.22
CA GLY A 94 -12.52 1.31 16.56
C GLY A 94 -11.20 1.05 15.82
N VAL A 95 -10.73 1.97 14.98
CA VAL A 95 -9.45 1.83 14.28
C VAL A 95 -8.30 1.90 15.28
N ARG A 96 -7.40 0.91 15.24
CA ARG A 96 -6.22 0.83 16.12
C ARG A 96 -4.94 0.54 15.37
N TYR A 97 -5.04 -0.08 14.18
CA TYR A 97 -3.87 -0.38 13.37
C TYR A 97 -4.09 -0.03 11.91
N ILE A 98 -2.99 0.18 11.20
CA ILE A 98 -2.96 0.26 9.74
C ILE A 98 -2.12 -0.92 9.24
N LEU A 99 -2.68 -1.77 8.40
CA LEU A 99 -1.91 -2.73 7.61
C LEU A 99 -1.61 -2.08 6.26
N PHE A 100 -0.33 -1.82 5.99
CA PHE A 100 0.15 -1.32 4.71
C PHE A 100 0.92 -2.44 4.01
N ARG A 101 0.49 -2.82 2.81
CA ARG A 101 1.10 -3.91 2.05
C ARG A 101 1.17 -3.57 0.58
N HIS A 102 2.35 -3.73 0.01
CA HIS A 102 2.52 -3.59 -1.43
C HIS A 102 3.27 -4.78 -2.02
N ARG A 103 3.15 -4.96 -3.34
CA ARG A 103 3.89 -5.99 -4.06
C ARG A 103 4.19 -5.56 -5.48
N GLY A 104 5.26 -6.13 -6.02
CA GLY A 104 5.68 -5.92 -7.40
C GLY A 104 6.17 -7.21 -8.04
N LYS A 105 6.21 -7.20 -9.37
CA LYS A 105 6.93 -8.19 -10.18
C LYS A 105 7.19 -7.65 -11.59
N ASP A 106 8.12 -8.26 -12.30
CA ASP A 106 8.31 -7.97 -13.72
C ASP A 106 7.17 -8.54 -14.61
N THR A 107 7.18 -8.15 -15.88
CA THR A 107 6.30 -8.73 -16.91
C THR A 107 7.03 -9.64 -17.90
N GLN A 108 8.37 -9.71 -17.85
CA GLN A 108 9.20 -10.42 -18.84
C GLN A 108 9.72 -11.78 -18.36
N PHE A 109 9.51 -12.10 -17.08
CA PHE A 109 10.04 -13.29 -16.44
C PHE A 109 11.57 -13.40 -16.50
N TRP A 110 12.27 -12.26 -16.37
CA TRP A 110 13.72 -12.22 -16.43
C TRP A 110 14.34 -12.52 -15.06
N ALA A 111 15.27 -13.47 -15.04
CA ALA A 111 16.04 -13.76 -13.84
C ALA A 111 16.78 -12.50 -13.37
N GLY A 112 16.56 -12.10 -12.11
CA GLY A 112 17.14 -10.90 -11.51
C GLY A 112 16.09 -10.00 -10.87
N HIS A 113 16.35 -8.68 -10.87
CA HIS A 113 15.55 -7.69 -10.16
C HIS A 113 14.97 -6.62 -11.11
N TYR A 114 14.07 -7.06 -11.99
CA TYR A 114 13.49 -6.23 -13.05
C TYR A 114 12.06 -5.78 -12.78
N GLY A 115 11.47 -6.19 -11.65
CA GLY A 115 10.10 -5.87 -11.27
C GLY A 115 9.98 -4.80 -10.19
#